data_AF-A0A239A8F3-F1
#
_entry.id   AF-A0A239A8F3-F1
#
_cell.length_a   1.000
_cell.length_b   1.000
_cell.length_c   1.000
_cell.angle_alpha   90.00
_cell.angle_beta   90.00
_cell.angle_gamma   90.00
#
_symmetry.space_group_name_H-M   'P 1'
#
loop_
_entity.id
_entity.type
_entity.pdbx_description
1 polymer ?
#
loop_
_entity_poly.entity_id
_entity_poly.type
_entity_poly.pdbx_seq_one_letter_code
_entity_poly.pdbx_strand_id
1 'polypeptide(L)'
;MLIGYFDYVVIGILIFLNYTFWNEKLEGNTGCILGCILFGGVLPLTSQIIEIKYVQMTIGIVDNFEVLYTFLRFPTYWILGIIQAILIVIKTNFK
;
A
#
# COMPACT_ATOMS: atom_id res chain seq x y z
N MET A 1 -5.12 -2.08 15.42
CA MET A 1 -5.34 -3.46 14.91
C MET A 1 -4.22 -3.82 13.94
N LEU A 2 -3.69 -5.05 14.02
CA LEU A 2 -2.52 -5.49 13.21
C LEU A 2 -2.83 -5.55 11.71
N ILE A 3 -4.10 -5.81 11.35
CA ILE A 3 -4.64 -5.80 9.99
C ILE A 3 -5.94 -4.99 10.03
N GLY A 4 -6.00 -3.90 9.27
CA GLY A 4 -7.19 -3.08 9.09
C GLY A 4 -8.04 -3.57 7.92
N TYR A 5 -9.31 -3.17 7.87
CA TYR A 5 -10.21 -3.49 6.76
C TYR A 5 -9.65 -3.02 5.39
N PHE A 6 -8.89 -1.93 5.40
CA PHE A 6 -8.24 -1.39 4.20
C PHE A 6 -7.10 -2.28 3.68
N ASP A 7 -6.50 -3.11 4.53
CA ASP A 7 -5.38 -3.97 4.12
C ASP A 7 -5.83 -5.06 3.14
N TYR A 8 -7.08 -5.51 3.20
CA TYR A 8 -7.65 -6.41 2.19
C TYR A 8 -7.71 -5.76 0.80
N VAL A 9 -8.01 -4.46 0.74
CA VAL A 9 -7.99 -3.68 -0.51
C VAL A 9 -6.56 -3.58 -1.04
N VAL A 10 -5.58 -3.33 -0.15
CA VAL A 10 -4.15 -3.28 -0.51
C VAL A 10 -3.68 -4.62 -1.08
N ILE A 11 -4.07 -5.74 -0.48
CA ILE A 11 -3.76 -7.09 -1.00
C ILE A 11 -4.36 -7.29 -2.39
N GLY A 12 -5.61 -6.87 -2.61
CA GLY A 12 -6.26 -6.93 -3.92
C GLY A 12 -5.50 -6.13 -4.98
N ILE A 13 -5.06 -4.92 -4.64
CA ILE A 13 -4.25 -4.05 -5.52
C ILE A 13 -2.90 -4.71 -5.81
N LEU A 14 -2.23 -5.30 -4.81
CA LEU A 14 -0.98 -6.03 -4.99
C LEU A 14 -1.13 -7.19 -5.98
N ILE A 15 -2.18 -8.00 -5.85
CA ILE A 15 -2.45 -9.12 -6.75
C ILE A 15 -2.70 -8.60 -8.18
N PHE A 16 -3.52 -7.55 -8.33
CA PHE A 16 -3.84 -6.96 -9.62
C PHE A 16 -2.60 -6.38 -10.33
N LEU A 17 -1.76 -5.65 -9.60
CA LEU A 17 -0.52 -5.07 -10.14
C LEU A 17 0.45 -6.18 -10.56
N ASN A 18 0.64 -7.20 -9.72
CA ASN A 18 1.48 -8.34 -10.05
C ASN A 18 0.98 -9.11 -11.27
N TYR A 19 -0.33 -9.37 -11.36
CA TYR A 19 -0.94 -10.00 -12.54
C TYR A 19 -0.69 -9.19 -13.82
N THR A 20 -0.93 -7.87 -13.77
CA THR A 20 -0.74 -6.97 -14.92
C THR A 20 0.73 -6.90 -15.33
N PHE A 21 1.63 -6.90 -14.37
CA PHE A 21 3.08 -6.85 -14.59
C PHE A 21 3.63 -8.16 -15.17
N TRP A 22 3.19 -9.32 -14.66
CA TRP A 22 3.58 -10.62 -15.21
C TRP A 22 3.05 -10.85 -16.62
N ASN A 23 1.86 -10.34 -16.95
CA ASN A 23 1.29 -10.44 -18.29
C ASN A 23 1.86 -9.41 -19.31
N GLU A 24 2.99 -8.79 -18.98
CA GLU A 24 3.77 -7.86 -19.82
C GLU A 24 3.01 -6.61 -20.32
N LYS A 25 1.85 -6.31 -19.74
CA LYS A 25 1.06 -5.13 -20.14
C LYS A 25 1.65 -3.80 -19.66
N LEU A 26 2.62 -3.86 -18.75
CA LEU A 26 3.28 -2.69 -18.17
C LEU A 26 4.80 -2.78 -18.37
N GLU A 27 5.37 -1.70 -18.88
CA GLU A 27 6.82 -1.50 -18.95
C GLU A 27 7.39 -1.32 -17.52
N GLY A 28 8.61 -1.81 -17.29
CA GLY A 28 9.26 -1.80 -15.98
C GLY A 28 9.38 -0.41 -15.36
N ASN A 29 9.65 0.62 -16.17
CA ASN A 29 9.80 2.00 -15.70
C ASN A 29 8.45 2.60 -15.24
N THR A 30 7.40 2.38 -16.02
CA THR A 30 6.03 2.77 -15.68
C THR A 30 5.52 2.03 -14.44
N GLY A 31 5.83 0.73 -14.31
CA GLY A 31 5.50 -0.06 -13.13
C GLY A 31 6.19 0.43 -11.86
N CYS A 32 7.45 0.84 -11.95
CA CYS A 32 8.20 1.40 -10.82
C CYS A 32 7.62 2.75 -10.36
N ILE A 33 7.35 3.67 -11.30
CA ILE A 33 6.73 4.97 -10.99
C ILE A 33 5.34 4.78 -10.37
N LEU A 34 4.51 3.92 -10.97
CA LEU A 34 3.18 3.61 -10.47
C LEU A 34 3.23 3.01 -9.06
N GLY A 35 4.16 2.08 -8.82
CA GLY A 35 4.41 1.49 -7.50
C GLY A 35 4.82 2.55 -6.47
N CYS A 36 5.76 3.42 -6.80
CA CYS A 36 6.20 4.51 -5.92
C CYS A 36 5.05 5.46 -5.54
N ILE A 37 4.20 5.85 -6.50
CA ILE A 37 3.06 6.73 -6.22
C ILE A 37 2.02 6.03 -5.36
N LEU A 38 1.66 4.78 -5.70
CA LEU A 38 0.63 4.03 -4.99
C LEU A 38 1.06 3.68 -3.56
N PHE A 39 2.22 3.07 -3.39
CA PHE A 39 2.70 2.61 -2.08
C PHE A 39 3.34 3.74 -1.27
N GLY A 40 3.92 4.75 -1.91
CA GLY A 40 4.55 5.89 -1.23
C GLY A 40 3.55 6.90 -0.66
N GLY A 41 2.44 7.13 -1.36
CA GLY A 41 1.48 8.18 -1.02
C GLY A 41 0.03 7.71 -0.95
N VAL A 42 -0.51 7.18 -2.06
CA VAL A 42 -1.96 6.98 -2.20
C VAL A 42 -2.51 6.00 -1.15
N LEU A 43 -1.94 4.81 -1.06
CA LEU A 43 -2.35 3.77 -0.10
C LEU A 43 -2.17 4.20 1.36
N PRO A 44 -1.00 4.71 1.79
CA PRO A 44 -0.83 5.14 3.17
C PRO A 44 -1.76 6.30 3.55
N LEU A 45 -1.95 7.30 2.70
CA LEU A 45 -2.84 8.43 2.98
C LEU A 45 -4.31 8.00 3.05
N THR A 46 -4.77 7.19 2.09
CA THR A 46 -6.15 6.70 2.08
C THR A 46 -6.43 5.78 3.26
N SER A 47 -5.49 4.91 3.63
CA SER A 47 -5.63 4.08 4.84
C SER A 47 -5.80 4.93 6.09
N GLN A 48 -5.05 6.03 6.23
CA GLN A 48 -5.19 6.87 7.43
C GLN A 48 -6.54 7.55 7.52
N ILE A 49 -6.98 8.14 6.41
CA ILE A 49 -8.25 8.87 6.37
C ILE A 49 -9.41 7.93 6.72
N ILE A 50 -9.38 6.70 6.20
CA ILE A 50 -10.41 5.70 6.46
C ILE A 50 -10.37 5.25 7.93
N GLU A 51 -9.20 4.90 8.47
CA GLU A 51 -9.08 4.42 9.84
C GLU A 51 -9.48 5.48 10.86
N ILE A 52 -9.03 6.72 10.69
CA ILE A 52 -9.37 7.84 11.59
C ILE A 52 -10.88 8.09 11.56
N LYS A 53 -11.50 8.12 10.38
CA LYS A 53 -12.95 8.28 10.26
C LYS A 53 -13.71 7.12 10.91
N TYR A 54 -13.22 5.89 10.76
CA TYR A 54 -13.85 4.72 11.34
C TYR A 54 -13.80 4.76 12.87
N VAL A 55 -12.63 5.05 13.45
CA VAL A 55 -12.47 5.20 14.91
C VAL A 55 -13.36 6.31 15.44
N GLN A 56 -13.40 7.47 14.78
CA GLN A 56 -14.27 8.59 15.15
C GLN A 56 -15.75 8.21 15.16
N MET A 57 -16.22 7.45 14.16
CA MET A 57 -17.63 7.02 14.09
C MET A 57 -17.98 5.95 15.12
N THR A 58 -17.04 5.05 15.46
CA THR A 58 -17.34 3.84 16.23
C THR A 58 -17.14 4.03 17.73
N ILE A 59 -16.09 4.76 18.13
CA ILE A 59 -15.65 4.88 19.53
C ILE A 59 -15.86 6.32 20.05
N GLY A 60 -15.94 7.31 19.16
CA GLY A 60 -16.18 8.72 19.50
C GLY A 60 -14.98 9.43 20.17
N ILE A 61 -14.12 8.68 20.86
CA ILE A 61 -12.87 9.14 21.47
C ILE A 61 -11.72 8.52 20.68
N VAL A 62 -10.93 9.36 20.04
CA VAL A 62 -9.71 8.94 19.32
C VAL A 62 -8.56 8.95 20.33
N ASP A 63 -8.02 7.78 20.67
CA ASP A 63 -6.82 7.69 21.51
C ASP A 63 -5.57 8.06 20.68
N ASN A 64 -4.64 8.79 21.31
CA ASN A 64 -3.37 9.18 20.69
C ASN A 64 -2.54 7.96 20.24
N PHE A 65 -2.67 6.83 20.95
CA PHE A 65 -2.00 5.59 20.54
C PHE A 65 -2.59 5.00 19.25
N GLU A 66 -3.91 5.07 19.04
CA GLU A 66 -4.55 4.62 17.81
C GLU A 66 -4.13 5.46 16.60
N VAL A 67 -3.99 6.77 16.80
CA VAL A 67 -3.45 7.68 15.79
C VAL A 67 -2.01 7.30 15.45
N LEU A 68 -1.17 7.03 16.46
CA LEU A 68 0.22 6.61 16.26
C LEU A 68 0.30 5.30 15.46
N TYR A 69 -0.54 4.30 15.76
CA TYR A 69 -0.60 3.06 14.99
C TYR A 69 -1.04 3.29 13.55
N THR A 70 -1.93 4.26 13.33
CA THR A 70 -2.37 4.67 12.00
C THR A 70 -1.24 5.36 11.20
N PHE A 71 -0.35 6.09 11.87
CA PHE A 71 0.89 6.60 11.27
C PHE A 71 1.93 5.52 10.97
N LEU A 72 2.05 4.51 11.82
CA LEU A 72 2.97 3.38 11.60
C LEU A 72 2.59 2.51 10.38
N ARG A 73 1.39 2.69 9.79
CA ARG A 73 1.03 2.05 8.52
C ARG A 73 1.80 2.61 7.31
N PHE A 74 2.35 3.81 7.38
CA PHE A 74 3.17 4.37 6.30
C PHE A 74 4.41 3.52 6.01
N PRO A 75 5.28 3.25 7.02
CA PRO A 75 6.40 2.33 6.85
C PRO A 75 6.01 0.96 6.30
N THR A 76 4.88 0.39 6.72
CA THR A 76 4.46 -0.93 6.23
C THR A 76 4.13 -0.92 4.74
N TYR A 77 3.43 0.10 4.24
CA TYR A 77 3.15 0.22 2.80
C TYR A 77 4.40 0.54 2.00
N TRP A 78 5.34 1.32 2.55
CA TRP A 78 6.63 1.58 1.90
C TRP A 78 7.46 0.31 1.75
N ILE A 79 7.51 -0.55 2.77
CA ILE A 79 8.21 -1.83 2.69
C ILE A 79 7.60 -2.70 1.57
N LEU A 80 6.26 -2.77 1.50
CA LEU A 80 5.57 -3.49 0.42
C LEU A 80 5.90 -2.91 -0.97
N GLY A 81 5.92 -1.58 -1.09
CA GLY A 81 6.30 -0.89 -2.32
C GLY A 81 7.76 -1.16 -2.74
N ILE A 82 8.69 -1.18 -1.78
CA ILE A 82 10.11 -1.50 -2.04
C ILE A 82 10.24 -2.95 -2.53
N ILE A 83 9.57 -3.90 -1.88
CA ILE A 83 9.55 -5.31 -2.31
C ILE A 83 9.00 -5.41 -3.74
N GLN A 84 7.90 -4.73 -4.04
CA GLN A 84 7.31 -4.70 -5.37
C GLN A 84 8.27 -4.12 -6.42
N ALA A 85 8.98 -3.04 -6.10
CA ALA A 85 9.97 -2.44 -6.98
C ALA A 85 11.15 -3.38 -7.25
N ILE A 86 11.65 -4.09 -6.23
CA ILE A 86 12.71 -5.09 -6.37
C ILE A 86 12.25 -6.22 -7.31
N LEU A 87 11.03 -6.74 -7.15
CA LEU A 87 10.48 -7.78 -8.04
C LEU A 87 10.40 -7.30 -9.49
N ILE A 88 10.00 -6.05 -9.71
CA ILE A 88 9.93 -5.42 -11.03
C ILE A 88 11.31 -5.34 -11.69
N VAL A 89 12.31 -4.88 -10.94
CA VAL A 89 13.70 -4.76 -11.40
C VAL A 89 14.28 -6.13 -11.72
N ILE A 90 14.07 -7.13 -10.85
CA ILE A 90 14.51 -8.51 -11.10
C ILE A 90 13.91 -9.01 -12.42
N LYS A 91 12.58 -8.97 -12.58
CA LYS A 91 11.93 -9.44 -13.82
C LYS A 91 12.48 -8.74 -15.07
N THR A 92 12.68 -7.42 -14.99
CA THR A 92 13.16 -6.63 -16.13
C THR A 92 14.59 -7.00 -16.53
N ASN A 93 15.46 -7.36 -15.59
CA ASN A 93 16.82 -7.80 -15.88
C ASN A 93 16.92 -9.24 -16.44
N PHE A 94 15.90 -10.08 -16.20
CA PHE A 94 15.83 -11.46 -16.71
C PHE A 94 15.17 -11.58 -18.08
N LYS A 95 14.74 -10.46 -18.67
CA LYS A 95 14.11 -10.38 -19.99
C LYS A 95 15.12 -9.94 -21.05
#